data_AF-A0A7W1A3Q2-F1
#
_entry.id   AF-A0A7W1A3Q2-F1
#
_cell.length_a   1.000
_cell.length_b   1.000
_cell.length_c   1.000
_cell.angle_alpha   90.00
_cell.angle_beta   90.00
_cell.angle_gamma   90.00
#
_symmetry.space_group_name_H-M   'P 1'
#
loop_
_entity.id
_entity.type
_entity.pdbx_description
1 polymer ?
#
loop_
_entity_poly.entity_id
_entity_poly.type
_entity_poly.pdbx_seq_one_letter_code
_entity_poly.pdbx_strand_id
1 'polypeptide(L)' 'MTVRLNLDSVRFDNATGTIVVVAQDAITGMVLMVANADREALVRTMETGEMHYLSRRRGPWHK' A
#
# COMPACT_ATOMS: atom_id res chain seq x y z
N MET A 1 -8.15 6.31 17.21
CA MET A 1 -9.17 5.73 16.31
C MET A 1 -8.44 4.82 15.34
N THR A 2 -8.44 3.50 15.56
CA THR A 2 -7.72 2.57 14.69
C THR A 2 -8.67 2.10 13.60
N VAL A 3 -8.54 2.67 12.41
CA VAL A 3 -9.23 2.16 11.22
C VAL A 3 -8.43 0.95 10.72
N ARG A 4 -9.06 -0.23 10.68
CA ARG A 4 -8.48 -1.39 9.99
C ARG A 4 -8.88 -1.36 8.53
N LEU A 5 -7.92 -1.57 7.62
CA LEU A 5 -8.19 -1.63 6.19
C LEU A 5 -8.98 -2.92 5.88
N ASN A 6 -10.16 -2.79 5.27
CA ASN A 6 -10.90 -3.95 4.76
C ASN A 6 -10.43 -4.29 3.33
N LEU A 7 -9.52 -5.25 3.21
CA LEU A 7 -8.95 -5.64 1.92
C LEU A 7 -9.95 -6.29 0.97
N ASP A 8 -11.06 -6.83 1.46
CA ASP A 8 -12.07 -7.47 0.61
C ASP A 8 -12.93 -6.45 -0.14
N SER A 9 -12.94 -5.20 0.31
CA SER A 9 -13.55 -4.08 -0.41
C SER A 9 -12.62 -3.40 -1.42
N VAL A 10 -11.34 -3.77 -1.46
CA VAL A 10 -10.35 -3.15 -2.35
C VAL A 10 -10.46 -3.77 -3.74
N ARG A 11 -10.73 -2.93 -4.75
CA ARG A 11 -10.71 -3.35 -6.16
C ARG A 11 -9.31 -3.20 -6.73
N PHE A 12 -8.58 -4.30 -6.78
CA PHE A 12 -7.30 -4.38 -7.46
C PHE A 12 -7.49 -4.30 -8.98
N ASP A 13 -6.49 -3.77 -9.67
CA ASP A 13 -6.46 -3.78 -11.12
C ASP A 13 -6.34 -5.22 -11.66
N ASN A 14 -7.21 -5.60 -12.59
CA ASN A 14 -7.29 -6.99 -13.07
C ASN A 14 -6.05 -7.43 -13.87
N ALA A 15 -5.33 -6.51 -14.49
CA ALA A 15 -4.18 -6.83 -15.31
C ALA A 15 -2.90 -6.97 -14.48
N THR A 16 -2.75 -6.13 -13.45
CA THR A 16 -1.53 -6.04 -12.64
C THR A 16 -1.65 -6.67 -11.26
N GLY A 17 -2.87 -6.84 -10.74
CA GLY A 17 -3.10 -7.29 -9.37
C GLY A 17 -2.77 -6.24 -8.30
N THR A 18 -2.66 -4.97 -8.68
CA THR A 18 -2.20 -3.88 -7.79
C THR A 18 -3.21 -2.75 -7.64
N ILE A 19 -3.01 -1.92 -6.62
CA ILE A 19 -3.62 -0.60 -6.47
C ILE A 19 -2.55 0.48 -6.38
N VAL A 20 -2.93 1.72 -6.68
CA VAL A 20 -2.12 2.89 -6.36
C VAL A 20 -2.33 3.27 -4.90
N VAL A 21 -1.23 3.46 -4.17
CA VAL A 21 -1.22 3.93 -2.78
C VAL A 21 -0.48 5.25 -2.68
N VAL A 22 -0.94 6.10 -1.77
CA VAL A 22 -0.34 7.41 -1.47
C VAL A 22 0.12 7.38 -0.02
N ALA A 23 1.43 7.53 0.19
CA ALA A 23 1.97 7.75 1.52
C ALA A 23 1.88 9.24 1.83
N GLN A 24 1.23 9.57 2.95
CA GLN A 24 1.02 10.93 3.41
C GLN A 24 1.58 11.06 4.82
N ASP A 25 2.18 12.20 5.12
CA ASP A 25 2.57 12.55 6.48
C ASP A 25 1.32 12.70 7.36
N ALA A 26 1.31 11.99 8.49
CA ALA A 26 0.13 11.86 9.34
C ALA A 26 -0.25 13.15 10.11
N ILE A 27 0.67 14.11 10.23
CA ILE A 27 0.47 15.35 10.99
C ILE A 27 0.15 16.51 10.04
N THR A 28 0.97 16.68 9.01
CA THR A 28 0.92 17.82 8.08
C THR A 28 0.01 17.56 6.89
N GLY A 29 -0.30 16.30 6.57
CA GLY A 29 -1.04 15.95 5.37
C GLY A 29 -0.22 16.09 4.08
N MET A 30 1.10 16.27 4.16
CA MET A 30 1.94 16.33 2.95
C MET A 30 1.99 14.97 2.26
N VAL A 31 1.79 14.95 0.95
CA VAL A 31 2.01 13.73 0.13
C VAL A 31 3.51 13.49 0.02
N LEU A 32 3.95 12.34 0.51
CA LEU A 32 5.37 11.94 0.53
C LEU A 32 5.74 11.09 -0.68
N MET A 33 4.84 10.20 -1.11
CA MET A 33 5.11 9.21 -2.16
C MET A 33 3.84 8.66 -2.78
N VAL A 34 3.94 8.25 -4.04
CA VAL A 34 2.96 7.42 -4.74
C VAL A 34 3.65 6.13 -5.20
N ALA A 35 3.02 5.00 -4.95
CA ALA A 35 3.53 3.68 -5.32
C ALA A 35 2.38 2.73 -5.70
N ASN A 36 2.72 1.51 -6.13
CA ASN A 36 1.75 0.44 -6.27
C ASN A 36 1.88 -0.53 -5.09
N ALA A 37 0.80 -1.19 -4.72
CA ALA A 37 0.77 -2.27 -3.73
C ALA A 37 -0.20 -3.37 -4.19
N ASP A 38 0.19 -4.62 -4.06
CA ASP A 38 -0.71 -5.77 -4.18
C ASP A 38 -1.34 -6.11 -2.82
N ARG A 39 -2.17 -7.15 -2.79
CA ARG A 39 -2.82 -7.59 -1.54
C ARG A 39 -1.79 -8.00 -0.47
N GLU A 40 -0.71 -8.68 -0.85
CA GLU A 40 0.31 -9.15 0.09
C GLU A 40 1.05 -7.98 0.75
N ALA A 41 1.45 -6.98 -0.04
CA ALA A 41 2.08 -5.77 0.48
C ALA A 41 1.18 -5.04 1.49
N LEU A 42 -0.13 -4.96 1.24
CA LEU A 42 -1.07 -4.34 2.18
C LEU A 42 -1.24 -5.16 3.47
N VAL A 43 -1.26 -6.50 3.38
CA VAL A 43 -1.27 -7.38 4.56
C VAL A 43 -0.04 -7.14 5.41
N ARG A 44 1.16 -7.20 4.83
CA ARG A 44 2.42 -6.96 5.55
C ARG A 44 2.46 -5.58 6.18
N THR A 45 1.96 -4.55 5.48
CA THR A 45 1.87 -3.19 6.03
C THR A 45 1.01 -3.13 7.29
N MET A 46 -0.10 -3.86 7.34
CA MET A 46 -0.94 -3.93 8.54
C MET A 46 -0.31 -4.75 9.67
N GLU A 47 0.47 -5.78 9.33
CA GLU A 47 1.13 -6.67 10.31
C GLU A 47 2.34 -6.01 10.96
N THR A 48 3.18 -5.32 10.18
CA THR A 48 4.44 -4.73 10.68
C THR A 48 4.30 -3.27 11.08
N GLY A 49 3.31 -2.55 10.54
CA GLY A 49 3.21 -1.09 10.66
C GLY A 49 4.18 -0.32 9.75
N GLU A 50 4.89 -1.01 8.84
CA GLU A 50 5.85 -0.44 7.91
C GLU A 50 5.35 -0.55 6.47
N MET A 51 5.69 0.42 5.61
CA MET A 51 5.15 0.47 4.25
C MET A 51 5.80 -0.56 3.32
N HIS A 52 4.98 -1.47 2.80
CA HIS A 52 5.37 -2.44 1.79
C HIS A 52 4.72 -2.10 0.43
N TYR A 53 5.45 -2.32 -0.66
CA TYR A 53 5.03 -1.95 -2.01
C TYR A 53 5.33 -3.01 -3.08
N LEU A 54 4.53 -2.93 -4.15
CA LEU A 54 4.62 -3.54 -5.48
C LEU A 54 5.50 -2.78 -6.49
N SER A 55 6.82 -2.99 -6.59
CA SER A 55 7.59 -2.36 -7.68
C SER A 55 7.34 -3.07 -9.02
N ARG A 56 6.85 -2.31 -10.01
CA ARG A 56 6.62 -2.81 -11.39
C ARG A 56 7.88 -3.34 -12.10
N ARG A 57 9.07 -3.00 -11.61
CA ARG A 57 10.36 -3.44 -12.20
C ARG A 57 11.18 -4.32 -11.27
N ARG A 58 11.07 -4.12 -9.96
CA ARG A 58 11.91 -4.79 -8.95
C ARG A 58 11.18 -5.88 -8.17
N GLY A 59 9.86 -6.00 -8.31
CA GLY A 59 9.05 -6.89 -7.49
C GLY A 59 8.80 -6.32 -6.08
N PRO A 60 8.66 -7.16 -5.04
CA PRO A 60 8.39 -6.72 -3.68
C PRO A 60 9.44 -5.72 -3.17
N TRP A 61 8.97 -4.64 -2.55
CA TRP A 61 9.84 -3.60 -2.00
C TRP A 61 9.36 -3.17 -0.62
N HIS A 62 10.24 -3.30 0.38
CA HIS A 62 10.06 -2.78 1.72
C HIS A 62 10.82 -1.45 1.83
N LYS A 63 10.13 -0.39 2.25
CA LYS A 63 10.72 0.95 2.37
C LYS A 63 11.13 1.24 3.81
#